data_AF-A0A1I7XMU5-F1
#
_entry.id   AF-A0A1I7XMU5-F1
#
_cell.length_a   1.000
_cell.length_b   1.000
_cell.length_c   1.000
_cell.angle_alpha   90.00
_cell.angle_beta   90.00
_cell.angle_gamma   90.00
#
_symmetry.space_group_name_H-M   'P 1'
#
loop_
_entity.id
_entity.type
_entity.pdbx_description
1 polymer ?
#
loop_
_entity_poly.entity_id
_entity_poly.type
_entity_poly.pdbx_seq_one_letter_code
_entity_poly.pdbx_strand_id
1 'polypeptide(L)'
;MDLLKGYAYSDDEDNAEDDSMTKPILLDECSSLTLPGCLAVAPEVTTKSILNHIAIVDPKTCEIKSNPTYEQLFQPEAGPSNPFKTTHQKAHKNTLTGFVEPAHINEFHFDREIRSFDTLGYARNPTADKSHEFIGDVSAASESQGVSLFESKKTGGEKRKRNANFDSSDIDGYTGPWAKYCDEKTIAKPDAELQKEMDEITRKRQANSRRYKKKQQENDMGEETSVLHCMFGNLFIGGQICDAIIDDHFKYS
;
A
#
# COMPACT_ATOMS: atom_id res chain seq x y z
N MET A 1 -48.26 88.20 34.83
CA MET A 1 -46.79 88.17 34.90
C MET A 1 -46.28 88.30 33.49
N ASP A 2 -45.72 89.46 33.20
CA ASP A 2 -45.08 89.83 31.95
C ASP A 2 -43.93 88.88 31.61
N LEU A 3 -43.92 88.35 30.38
CA LEU A 3 -42.73 87.73 29.80
C LEU A 3 -42.53 88.28 28.38
N LEU A 4 -41.64 89.27 28.34
CA LEU A 4 -40.76 89.74 27.27
C LEU A 4 -41.19 89.57 25.81
N LYS A 5 -41.47 90.74 25.23
CA LYS A 5 -41.43 91.08 23.81
C LYS A 5 -39.99 91.45 23.42
N GLY A 6 -39.51 90.92 22.29
CA GLY A 6 -38.22 91.25 21.65
C GLY A 6 -37.63 89.98 21.04
N TYR A 7 -37.22 89.88 19.79
CA TYR A 7 -36.87 90.87 18.76
C TYR A 7 -37.16 90.20 17.41
N ALA A 8 -37.86 90.89 16.51
CA ALA A 8 -37.94 90.50 15.10
C ALA A 8 -36.64 90.94 14.43
N TYR A 9 -35.95 90.02 13.75
CA TYR A 9 -34.85 90.34 12.85
C TYR A 9 -35.41 90.35 11.42
N SER A 10 -35.39 91.56 10.86
CA SER A 10 -35.64 91.96 9.47
C SER A 10 -34.50 91.41 8.60
N ASP A 11 -34.82 90.70 7.52
CA ASP A 11 -34.67 91.17 6.13
C ASP A 11 -33.23 91.52 5.72
N ASP A 12 -32.61 90.60 4.98
CA ASP A 12 -31.74 90.93 3.85
C ASP A 12 -31.84 89.76 2.85
N GLU A 13 -32.48 90.02 1.71
CA GLU A 13 -32.34 89.19 0.52
C GLU A 13 -30.89 89.26 0.03
N ASP A 14 -30.21 88.11 0.00
CA ASP A 14 -28.99 87.98 -0.78
C ASP A 14 -28.98 86.63 -1.52
N ASN A 15 -29.19 86.77 -2.82
CA ASN A 15 -28.71 86.02 -3.98
C ASN A 15 -28.41 84.51 -3.81
N ALA A 16 -29.15 83.75 -4.62
CA ALA A 16 -28.79 82.44 -5.11
C ALA A 16 -27.36 82.41 -5.65
N GLU A 17 -26.54 81.48 -5.13
CA GLU A 17 -25.61 80.61 -5.85
C GLU A 17 -24.76 79.84 -4.81
N ASP A 18 -24.36 78.61 -5.15
CA ASP A 18 -23.49 77.70 -4.37
C ASP A 18 -24.10 76.80 -3.28
N ASP A 19 -25.02 75.92 -3.68
CA ASP A 19 -25.35 74.68 -2.95
C ASP A 19 -24.94 73.41 -3.72
N SER A 20 -23.86 73.49 -4.53
CA SER A 20 -23.42 72.40 -5.42
C SER A 20 -22.23 71.56 -4.91
N MET A 21 -21.63 71.91 -3.77
CA MET A 21 -20.37 71.29 -3.31
C MET A 21 -20.51 70.12 -2.30
N THR A 22 -21.73 69.64 -2.02
CA THR A 22 -21.95 68.58 -1.02
C THR A 22 -22.74 67.37 -1.55
N LYS A 23 -22.65 67.08 -2.85
CA LYS A 23 -23.12 65.80 -3.40
C LYS A 23 -21.94 64.82 -3.50
N PRO A 24 -22.01 63.62 -2.91
CA PRO A 24 -20.97 62.61 -3.10
C PRO A 24 -20.97 62.22 -4.58
N ILE A 25 -19.81 62.38 -5.24
CA ILE A 25 -19.61 61.97 -6.63
C ILE A 25 -19.73 60.45 -6.67
N LEU A 26 -20.81 59.94 -7.26
CA LEU A 26 -20.96 58.52 -7.54
C LEU A 26 -20.10 58.18 -8.77
N LEU A 27 -19.30 57.11 -8.67
CA LEU A 27 -18.37 56.69 -9.71
C LEU A 27 -19.04 56.43 -11.08
N ASP A 28 -20.36 56.23 -11.11
CA ASP A 28 -21.14 55.96 -12.32
C ASP A 28 -21.30 57.18 -13.25
N GLU A 29 -21.03 58.40 -12.78
CA GLU A 29 -21.19 59.62 -13.59
C GLU A 29 -19.89 60.05 -14.31
N CYS A 30 -18.78 59.34 -14.12
CA CYS A 30 -17.48 59.65 -14.74
C CYS A 30 -17.14 58.70 -15.89
N SER A 31 -17.86 58.82 -17.01
CA SER A 31 -17.64 58.00 -18.20
C SER A 31 -16.31 58.25 -18.95
N SER A 32 -15.56 59.29 -18.58
CA SER A 32 -14.30 59.69 -19.23
C SER A 32 -13.03 59.11 -18.59
N LEU A 33 -13.15 58.35 -17.49
CA LEU A 33 -12.01 57.77 -16.74
C LEU A 33 -12.02 56.23 -16.72
N THR A 34 -12.62 55.58 -17.71
CA THR A 34 -12.66 54.12 -17.81
C THR A 34 -11.27 53.54 -18.07
N LEU A 35 -10.51 53.30 -16.98
CA LEU A 35 -9.31 52.47 -16.99
C LEU A 35 -9.75 50.99 -17.07
N PRO A 36 -9.14 50.16 -17.95
CA PRO A 36 -9.42 48.74 -17.99
C PRO A 36 -8.83 48.07 -16.75
N GLY A 37 -9.66 47.92 -15.72
CA GLY A 37 -9.30 47.31 -14.44
C GLY A 37 -9.52 48.30 -13.30
N CYS A 38 -10.44 47.94 -12.41
CA CYS A 38 -10.61 48.56 -11.11
C CYS A 38 -9.27 48.51 -10.36
N LEU A 39 -8.46 49.56 -10.48
CA LEU A 39 -7.31 49.78 -9.62
C LEU A 39 -7.87 50.14 -8.25
N ALA A 40 -7.87 49.17 -7.33
CA ALA A 40 -8.15 49.41 -5.94
C ALA A 40 -7.10 50.38 -5.36
N VAL A 41 -7.45 51.67 -5.29
CA VAL A 41 -6.57 52.76 -4.84
C VAL A 41 -6.15 52.60 -3.36
N ALA A 42 -6.92 51.82 -2.59
CA ALA A 42 -6.54 51.39 -1.26
C ALA A 42 -6.76 49.87 -1.16
N PRO A 43 -5.70 49.05 -1.07
CA PRO A 43 -5.87 47.66 -0.67
C PRO A 43 -6.50 47.62 0.72
N GLU A 44 -7.35 46.62 0.99
CA GLU A 44 -7.92 46.41 2.31
C GLU A 44 -6.78 46.17 3.32
N VAL A 45 -6.40 47.22 4.04
CA VAL A 45 -5.39 47.14 5.08
C VAL A 45 -6.06 46.51 6.29
N THR A 46 -5.89 45.20 6.46
CA THR A 46 -6.31 44.48 7.66
C THR A 46 -5.61 45.07 8.89
N THR A 47 -6.27 45.99 9.58
CA THR A 47 -5.84 46.47 10.89
C THR A 47 -5.99 45.32 11.89
N LYS A 48 -4.94 45.03 12.66
CA LYS A 48 -4.87 43.91 13.63
C LYS A 48 -6.01 43.90 14.67
N SER A 49 -6.76 44.98 14.80
CA SER A 49 -7.82 45.18 15.80
C SER A 49 -9.21 44.68 15.42
N ILE A 50 -9.48 44.41 14.13
CA ILE A 50 -10.79 43.89 13.65
C ILE A 50 -10.60 42.56 12.92
N LEU A 51 -9.56 41.80 13.27
CA LEU A 51 -9.66 40.37 13.11
C LEU A 51 -10.68 39.93 14.16
N ASN A 52 -11.96 39.86 13.78
CA ASN A 52 -12.84 38.86 14.36
C ASN A 52 -11.97 37.61 14.38
N HIS A 53 -11.55 37.17 15.57
CA HIS A 53 -10.68 36.01 15.70
C HIS A 53 -11.50 34.84 15.18
N ILE A 54 -11.45 34.62 13.87
CA ILE A 54 -11.70 33.34 13.24
C ILE A 54 -10.80 32.45 14.06
N ALA A 55 -11.41 31.63 14.91
CA ALA A 55 -10.67 30.74 15.78
C ALA A 55 -10.00 29.73 14.85
N ILE A 56 -8.79 30.06 14.41
CA ILE A 56 -8.00 29.21 13.53
C ILE A 56 -7.67 27.98 14.37
N VAL A 57 -8.23 26.85 13.96
CA VAL A 57 -7.94 25.56 14.56
C VAL A 57 -6.51 25.19 14.17
N ASP A 58 -5.70 24.78 15.16
CA ASP A 58 -4.33 24.33 14.88
C ASP A 58 -4.39 23.01 14.07
N PRO A 59 -3.78 22.93 12.87
CA PRO A 59 -3.80 21.73 12.04
C PRO A 59 -3.15 20.50 12.70
N LYS A 60 -2.38 20.68 13.78
CA LYS A 60 -1.78 19.57 14.53
C LYS A 60 -2.70 18.99 15.60
N THR A 61 -3.78 19.69 15.93
CA THR A 61 -4.71 19.25 16.98
C THR A 61 -5.77 18.32 16.40
N CYS A 62 -5.84 17.09 16.92
CA CYS A 62 -6.78 16.06 16.44
C CYS A 62 -8.14 16.09 17.16
N GLU A 63 -8.25 16.80 18.28
CA GLU A 63 -9.47 16.88 19.09
C GLU A 63 -9.87 18.34 19.29
N ILE A 64 -11.10 18.67 18.93
CA ILE A 64 -11.66 20.02 19.01
C ILE A 64 -12.83 20.00 19.99
N LYS A 65 -12.89 20.99 20.90
CA LYS A 65 -13.90 21.07 21.98
C LYS A 65 -15.15 21.86 21.61
N SER A 66 -15.07 22.67 20.56
CA SER A 66 -16.18 23.45 20.02
C SER A 66 -16.51 22.95 18.61
N ASN A 67 -17.66 23.36 18.07
CA ASN A 67 -18.06 23.06 16.69
C ASN A 67 -17.63 24.23 15.78
N PRO A 68 -16.46 24.19 15.12
CA PRO A 68 -16.03 25.23 14.19
C PRO A 68 -16.90 25.22 12.92
N THR A 69 -16.90 26.34 12.20
CA THR A 69 -17.52 26.39 10.87
C THR A 69 -16.64 25.68 9.83
N TYR A 70 -17.23 25.29 8.69
CA TYR A 70 -16.49 24.65 7.61
C TYR A 70 -15.28 25.48 7.14
N GLU A 71 -15.48 26.79 6.97
CA GLU A 71 -14.43 27.73 6.54
C GLU A 71 -13.27 27.82 7.54
N GLN A 72 -13.56 27.66 8.83
CA GLN A 72 -12.55 27.67 9.90
C GLN A 72 -11.71 26.40 9.94
N LEU A 73 -12.31 25.24 9.63
CA LEU A 73 -11.66 23.93 9.77
C LEU A 73 -10.93 23.48 8.49
N PHE A 74 -11.52 23.73 7.32
CA PHE A 74 -10.99 23.26 6.02
C PHE A 74 -10.14 24.31 5.30
N GLN A 75 -9.60 25.29 6.04
CA GLN A 75 -8.72 26.29 5.47
C GLN A 75 -7.38 25.66 5.03
N PRO A 76 -6.90 25.91 3.79
CA PRO A 76 -5.63 25.35 3.34
C PRO A 76 -4.43 25.96 4.09
N GLU A 77 -3.38 25.16 4.32
CA GLU A 77 -2.12 25.64 4.91
C GLU A 77 -1.46 26.67 4.00
N ALA A 78 -1.13 27.83 4.56
CA ALA A 78 -0.48 28.91 3.82
C ALA A 78 1.03 28.67 3.68
N GLY A 79 1.57 28.90 2.48
CA GLY A 79 3.00 28.87 2.20
C GLY A 79 3.46 27.75 1.26
N PRO A 80 4.72 27.76 0.81
CA PRO A 80 5.24 26.74 -0.08
C PRO A 80 5.44 25.40 0.64
N SER A 81 5.11 24.30 -0.04
CA SER A 81 5.41 22.94 0.44
C SER A 81 6.92 22.73 0.57
N ASN A 82 7.37 22.22 1.71
CA ASN A 82 8.78 21.89 1.93
C ASN A 82 9.29 20.87 0.88
N PRO A 83 10.30 21.20 0.05
CA PRO A 83 10.82 20.32 -1.00
C PRO A 83 11.75 19.21 -0.48
N PHE A 84 12.25 19.31 0.76
CA PHE A 84 13.16 18.32 1.35
C PHE A 84 12.44 17.10 1.95
N LYS A 85 11.11 17.12 1.96
CA LYS A 85 10.31 15.97 2.41
C LYS A 85 10.14 14.99 1.26
N THR A 86 10.44 13.72 1.52
CA THR A 86 10.08 12.63 0.59
C THR A 86 8.56 12.47 0.52
N THR A 87 8.04 11.81 -0.51
CA THR A 87 6.59 11.53 -0.66
C THR A 87 6.00 10.88 0.60
N HIS A 88 6.75 9.96 1.20
CA HIS A 88 6.35 9.25 2.42
C HIS A 88 6.42 10.10 3.70
N GLN A 89 7.23 11.17 3.71
CA GLN A 89 7.26 12.16 4.80
C GLN A 89 6.21 13.25 4.62
N LYS A 90 5.75 13.48 3.38
CA LYS A 90 4.69 14.44 3.05
C LYS A 90 3.29 13.86 3.33
N ALA A 91 3.12 12.54 3.22
CA ALA A 91 1.87 11.87 3.52
C ALA A 91 1.48 12.00 5.00
N HIS A 92 0.19 12.21 5.27
CA HIS A 92 -0.37 12.17 6.63
C HIS A 92 -0.36 10.72 7.14
N LYS A 93 0.26 10.48 8.30
CA LYS A 93 0.44 9.13 8.84
C LYS A 93 0.39 9.10 10.36
N ASN A 94 -0.15 8.01 10.89
CA ASN A 94 -0.18 7.69 12.32
C ASN A 94 0.83 6.57 12.65
N THR A 95 1.01 5.63 11.72
CA THR A 95 2.00 4.56 11.80
C THR A 95 3.16 4.82 10.83
N LEU A 96 4.23 4.03 10.92
CA LEU A 96 5.38 4.19 10.03
C LEU A 96 4.98 4.08 8.56
N THR A 97 4.05 3.20 8.23
CA THR A 97 3.67 2.86 6.85
C THR A 97 2.46 3.63 6.32
N GLY A 98 1.70 4.32 7.18
CA GLY A 98 0.53 5.07 6.73
C GLY A 98 -0.41 5.53 7.85
N PHE A 99 -1.65 5.81 7.46
CA PHE A 99 -2.70 6.22 8.38
C PHE A 99 -3.64 5.03 8.64
N VAL A 100 -3.89 4.75 9.92
CA VAL A 100 -4.76 3.65 10.35
C VAL A 100 -5.76 4.23 11.34
N GLU A 101 -7.04 4.09 11.01
CA GLU A 101 -8.17 4.49 11.84
C GLU A 101 -9.19 3.35 11.95
N PRO A 102 -9.89 3.22 13.08
CA PRO A 102 -10.96 2.24 13.21
C PRO A 102 -12.16 2.65 12.33
N ALA A 103 -12.47 1.82 11.34
CA ALA A 103 -13.62 2.00 10.47
C ALA A 103 -14.80 1.12 10.91
N HIS A 104 -16.02 1.63 10.77
CA HIS A 104 -17.25 0.88 11.03
C HIS A 104 -17.95 0.59 9.71
N ILE A 105 -17.68 -0.58 9.15
CA ILE A 105 -18.27 -1.05 7.88
C ILE A 105 -19.17 -2.25 8.19
N ASN A 106 -20.28 -2.37 7.47
CA ASN A 106 -21.13 -3.57 7.57
C ASN A 106 -20.34 -4.80 7.06
N GLU A 107 -20.29 -5.85 7.88
CA GLU A 107 -19.60 -7.10 7.57
C GLU A 107 -20.05 -7.69 6.23
N PHE A 108 -21.36 -7.70 5.95
CA PHE A 108 -21.88 -8.21 4.69
C PHE A 108 -21.34 -7.45 3.47
N HIS A 109 -21.25 -6.12 3.55
CA HIS A 109 -20.71 -5.32 2.44
C HIS A 109 -19.21 -5.56 2.28
N PHE A 110 -18.47 -5.64 3.38
CA PHE A 110 -17.04 -5.97 3.32
C PHE A 110 -16.79 -7.33 2.66
N ASP A 111 -17.49 -8.37 3.13
CA ASP A 111 -17.39 -9.73 2.60
C ASP A 111 -17.85 -9.83 1.14
N ARG A 112 -18.86 -9.04 0.77
CA ARG A 112 -19.34 -8.94 -0.61
C ARG A 112 -18.26 -8.37 -1.53
N GLU A 113 -17.64 -7.26 -1.15
CA GLU A 113 -16.62 -6.61 -1.98
C GLU A 113 -15.33 -7.43 -2.04
N ILE A 114 -14.85 -8.01 -0.93
CA ILE A 114 -13.62 -8.83 -0.93
C ILE A 114 -13.77 -10.08 -1.81
N ARG A 115 -14.89 -10.80 -1.72
CA ARG A 115 -15.15 -11.98 -2.56
C ARG A 115 -15.33 -11.60 -4.03
N SER A 116 -15.91 -10.43 -4.29
CA SER A 116 -16.05 -9.91 -5.66
C SER A 116 -14.68 -9.60 -6.25
N PHE A 117 -13.78 -8.97 -5.48
CA PHE A 117 -12.42 -8.70 -5.91
C PHE A 117 -11.64 -9.99 -6.20
N ASP A 118 -11.69 -10.97 -5.29
CA ASP A 118 -10.94 -12.24 -5.42
C ASP A 118 -11.36 -13.06 -6.65
N THR A 119 -12.64 -12.99 -7.05
CA THR A 119 -13.20 -13.86 -8.10
C THR A 119 -13.41 -13.15 -9.44
N LEU A 120 -13.73 -11.86 -9.43
CA LEU A 120 -14.00 -11.06 -10.62
C LEU A 120 -12.87 -10.08 -10.95
N GLY A 121 -11.96 -9.83 -10.00
CA GLY A 121 -10.84 -8.90 -10.17
C GLY A 121 -11.20 -7.43 -9.98
N TYR A 122 -12.44 -7.09 -9.61
CA TYR A 122 -12.86 -5.73 -9.31
C TYR A 122 -13.78 -5.65 -8.09
N ALA A 123 -13.76 -4.49 -7.43
CA ALA A 123 -14.64 -4.17 -6.31
C ALA A 123 -14.84 -2.65 -6.20
N ARG A 124 -15.79 -2.25 -5.37
CA ARG A 124 -16.03 -0.83 -5.08
C ARG A 124 -14.92 -0.26 -4.19
N ASN A 125 -14.51 0.98 -4.43
CA ASN A 125 -13.47 1.63 -3.64
C ASN A 125 -13.96 1.91 -2.21
N PRO A 126 -13.28 1.42 -1.15
CA PRO A 126 -13.67 1.68 0.24
C PRO A 126 -13.29 3.09 0.72
N THR A 127 -12.59 3.89 -0.09
CA THR A 127 -12.21 5.28 0.25
C THR A 127 -13.45 6.17 0.37
N ALA A 128 -13.56 6.93 1.46
CA ALA A 128 -14.71 7.81 1.72
C ALA A 128 -15.04 8.76 0.56
N ASP A 129 -14.01 9.45 0.02
CA ASP A 129 -14.19 10.46 -1.03
C ASP A 129 -14.54 9.88 -2.40
N LYS A 130 -14.14 8.63 -2.65
CA LYS A 130 -14.19 7.99 -3.98
C LYS A 130 -15.01 6.72 -3.98
N SER A 131 -15.98 6.64 -3.07
CA SER A 131 -16.76 5.42 -2.86
C SER A 131 -17.50 4.92 -4.11
N HIS A 132 -17.77 5.78 -5.10
CA HIS A 132 -18.47 5.41 -6.33
C HIS A 132 -17.58 4.79 -7.41
N GLU A 133 -16.26 4.89 -7.26
CA GLU A 133 -15.31 4.36 -8.23
C GLU A 133 -15.08 2.86 -8.00
N PHE A 134 -14.87 2.10 -9.08
CA PHE A 134 -14.41 0.72 -9.01
C PHE A 134 -12.88 0.67 -9.04
N ILE A 135 -12.31 -0.29 -8.34
CA ILE A 135 -10.88 -0.57 -8.28
C ILE A 135 -10.58 -1.99 -8.77
N GLY A 136 -9.37 -2.21 -9.29
CA GLY A 136 -8.98 -3.46 -9.94
C GLY A 136 -9.23 -3.41 -11.44
N ASP A 137 -9.94 -4.40 -11.98
CA ASP A 137 -10.31 -4.45 -13.39
C ASP A 137 -11.56 -3.60 -13.69
N VAL A 138 -11.32 -2.32 -13.95
CA VAL A 138 -12.37 -1.34 -14.30
C VAL A 138 -13.08 -1.72 -15.62
N SER A 139 -12.39 -2.40 -16.54
CA SER A 139 -12.97 -2.81 -17.82
C SER A 139 -14.04 -3.87 -17.61
N ALA A 140 -13.72 -4.95 -16.88
CA ALA A 140 -14.66 -5.98 -16.50
C ALA A 140 -15.81 -5.45 -15.64
N ALA A 141 -15.55 -4.47 -14.77
CA ALA A 141 -16.59 -3.79 -13.97
C ALA A 141 -17.59 -3.07 -14.87
N SER A 142 -17.12 -2.38 -15.92
CA SER A 142 -17.98 -1.65 -16.85
C SER A 142 -18.83 -2.58 -17.74
N GLU A 143 -18.25 -3.69 -18.21
CA GLU A 143 -18.94 -4.72 -19.00
C GLU A 143 -20.06 -5.40 -18.21
N SER A 144 -19.82 -5.65 -16.92
CA SER A 144 -20.76 -6.32 -16.03
C SER A 144 -21.56 -5.37 -15.13
N GLN A 145 -21.56 -4.07 -15.44
CA GLN A 145 -22.32 -3.02 -14.76
C GLN A 145 -22.09 -2.98 -13.23
N GLY A 146 -20.91 -3.39 -12.77
CA GLY A 146 -20.55 -3.40 -11.35
C GLY A 146 -21.28 -4.45 -10.50
N VAL A 147 -21.87 -5.47 -11.12
CA VAL A 147 -22.59 -6.53 -10.40
C VAL A 147 -21.63 -7.34 -9.52
N SER A 148 -22.07 -7.62 -8.28
CA SER A 148 -21.33 -8.45 -7.32
C SER A 148 -21.70 -9.94 -7.47
N LEU A 149 -20.82 -10.81 -6.94
CA LEU A 149 -21.05 -12.26 -6.85
C LEU A 149 -22.38 -12.67 -6.21
N PHE A 150 -22.85 -11.89 -5.24
CA PHE A 150 -24.06 -12.20 -4.48
C PHE A 150 -25.36 -11.86 -5.22
N GLU A 151 -25.30 -11.05 -6.28
CA GLU A 151 -26.49 -10.55 -6.94
C GLU A 151 -26.90 -11.42 -8.13
N SER A 152 -26.01 -11.67 -9.09
CA SER A 152 -26.40 -12.46 -10.29
C SER A 152 -25.27 -12.94 -11.19
N LYS A 153 -24.02 -12.47 -11.02
CA LYS A 153 -22.93 -12.83 -11.91
C LYS A 153 -22.51 -14.29 -11.68
N LYS A 154 -22.97 -15.18 -12.57
CA LYS A 154 -22.52 -16.57 -12.60
C LYS A 154 -21.10 -16.59 -13.16
N THR A 155 -20.12 -16.66 -12.26
CA THR A 155 -18.69 -16.82 -12.61
C THR A 155 -18.40 -18.19 -13.25
N GLY A 156 -19.33 -19.14 -13.17
CA GLY A 156 -19.18 -20.47 -13.75
C GLY A 156 -19.47 -20.47 -15.25
N GLY A 157 -18.42 -20.59 -16.06
CA GLY A 157 -18.53 -21.03 -17.46
C GLY A 157 -19.02 -22.48 -17.57
N GLU A 158 -18.53 -23.21 -18.58
CA GLU A 158 -18.82 -24.64 -18.76
C GLU A 158 -18.57 -25.42 -17.46
N LYS A 159 -19.61 -26.06 -16.91
CA LYS A 159 -19.50 -26.84 -15.67
C LYS A 159 -18.61 -28.06 -15.93
N ARG A 160 -17.46 -28.10 -15.26
CA ARG A 160 -16.55 -29.26 -15.30
C ARG A 160 -17.26 -30.53 -14.81
N LYS A 161 -17.11 -31.63 -15.56
CA LYS A 161 -17.74 -32.92 -15.26
C LYS A 161 -17.07 -33.60 -14.06
N ARG A 162 -17.87 -34.14 -13.13
CA ARG A 162 -17.43 -34.89 -11.94
C ARG A 162 -17.80 -36.36 -12.05
N ASN A 163 -16.97 -37.25 -11.50
CA ASN A 163 -17.28 -38.67 -11.38
C ASN A 163 -18.12 -38.93 -10.12
N ALA A 164 -19.37 -38.46 -10.14
CA ALA A 164 -20.26 -38.48 -8.99
C ALA A 164 -21.14 -39.74 -8.95
N ASN A 165 -21.01 -40.52 -7.89
CA ASN A 165 -21.90 -41.60 -7.52
C ASN A 165 -22.57 -41.23 -6.19
N PHE A 166 -23.90 -41.13 -6.20
CA PHE A 166 -24.72 -40.77 -5.03
C PHE A 166 -25.49 -41.97 -4.47
N ASP A 167 -25.29 -43.18 -5.00
CA ASP A 167 -25.89 -44.38 -4.42
C ASP A 167 -25.15 -44.77 -3.14
N SER A 168 -25.80 -44.54 -2.00
CA SER A 168 -25.26 -44.89 -0.68
C SER A 168 -25.16 -46.41 -0.44
N SER A 169 -25.74 -47.23 -1.32
CA SER A 169 -25.71 -48.69 -1.23
C SER A 169 -24.39 -49.28 -1.73
N ASP A 170 -23.65 -48.53 -2.55
CA ASP A 170 -22.35 -48.92 -3.10
C ASP A 170 -21.22 -48.49 -2.15
N ILE A 171 -20.72 -49.45 -1.37
CA ILE A 171 -19.75 -49.23 -0.29
C ILE A 171 -18.41 -48.70 -0.82
N ASP A 172 -17.96 -49.19 -1.97
CA ASP A 172 -16.63 -48.87 -2.52
C ASP A 172 -16.69 -47.72 -3.55
N GLY A 173 -17.83 -47.56 -4.22
CA GLY A 173 -17.99 -46.58 -5.29
C GLY A 173 -18.72 -45.28 -4.93
N TYR A 174 -19.25 -45.12 -3.71
CA TYR A 174 -19.91 -43.88 -3.30
C TYR A 174 -18.90 -42.71 -3.21
N THR A 175 -19.09 -41.69 -4.04
CA THR A 175 -18.23 -40.49 -4.04
C THR A 175 -18.94 -39.25 -3.50
N GLY A 176 -20.27 -39.18 -3.63
CA GLY A 176 -21.09 -38.10 -3.08
C GLY A 176 -20.58 -36.70 -3.42
N PRO A 177 -20.64 -35.73 -2.48
CA PRO A 177 -20.07 -34.39 -2.66
C PRO A 177 -18.55 -34.34 -2.86
N TRP A 178 -17.83 -35.42 -2.53
CA TRP A 178 -16.37 -35.54 -2.66
C TRP A 178 -15.92 -36.05 -4.03
N ALA A 179 -16.85 -36.19 -4.98
CA ALA A 179 -16.56 -36.58 -6.35
C ALA A 179 -15.52 -35.66 -7.01
N LYS A 180 -14.39 -36.26 -7.42
CA LYS A 180 -13.33 -35.58 -8.18
C LYS A 180 -13.78 -35.22 -9.59
N TYR A 181 -13.13 -34.24 -10.21
CA TYR A 181 -13.35 -33.93 -11.62
C TYR A 181 -12.76 -35.01 -12.53
N CYS A 182 -13.40 -35.30 -13.65
CA CYS A 182 -12.97 -36.37 -14.56
C CYS A 182 -11.62 -36.08 -15.22
N ASP A 183 -11.29 -34.80 -15.43
CA ASP A 183 -10.06 -34.32 -16.04
C ASP A 183 -8.95 -33.99 -15.02
N GLU A 184 -9.23 -34.14 -13.73
CA GLU A 184 -8.27 -33.89 -12.65
C GLU A 184 -7.32 -35.09 -12.47
N LYS A 185 -6.02 -34.84 -12.62
CA LYS A 185 -4.98 -35.83 -12.31
C LYS A 185 -4.60 -35.73 -10.83
N THR A 186 -4.83 -36.79 -10.05
CA THR A 186 -4.50 -36.80 -8.61
C THR A 186 -2.99 -36.70 -8.33
N ILE A 187 -2.15 -37.23 -9.23
CA ILE A 187 -0.70 -37.18 -9.08
C ILE A 187 -0.13 -36.38 -10.26
N ALA A 188 0.30 -35.16 -9.99
CA ALA A 188 1.07 -34.35 -10.92
C ALA A 188 2.56 -34.67 -10.73
N LYS A 189 3.10 -35.55 -11.58
CA LYS A 189 4.55 -35.76 -11.65
C LYS A 189 5.17 -34.64 -12.48
N PRO A 190 6.25 -33.99 -12.00
CA PRO A 190 6.98 -33.01 -12.81
C PRO A 190 7.57 -33.71 -14.05
N ASP A 191 7.86 -32.90 -15.06
CA ASP A 191 8.50 -33.41 -16.27
C ASP A 191 9.88 -33.99 -15.96
N ALA A 192 10.35 -34.92 -16.80
CA ALA A 192 11.58 -35.68 -16.55
C ALA A 192 12.83 -34.79 -16.47
N GLU A 193 12.85 -33.67 -17.22
CA GLU A 193 13.92 -32.67 -17.16
C GLU A 193 13.87 -31.87 -15.87
N LEU A 194 12.68 -31.35 -15.51
CA LEU A 194 12.45 -30.61 -14.28
C LEU A 194 12.75 -31.44 -13.03
N GLN A 195 12.44 -32.74 -13.06
CA GLN A 195 12.78 -33.66 -11.97
C GLN A 195 14.30 -33.75 -11.78
N LYS A 196 15.08 -33.87 -12.86
CA LYS A 196 16.55 -33.91 -12.78
C LYS A 196 17.11 -32.60 -12.23
N GLU A 197 16.56 -31.46 -12.63
CA GLU A 197 16.94 -30.16 -12.09
C GLU A 197 16.65 -30.05 -10.59
N MET A 198 15.47 -30.50 -10.15
CA MET A 198 15.10 -30.52 -8.74
C MET A 198 16.01 -31.44 -7.91
N ASP A 199 16.36 -32.60 -8.47
CA ASP A 199 17.29 -33.54 -7.85
C ASP A 199 18.70 -32.95 -7.76
N GLU A 200 19.14 -32.19 -8.77
CA GLU A 200 20.42 -31.47 -8.76
C GLU A 200 20.43 -30.34 -7.73
N ILE A 201 19.37 -29.53 -7.63
CA ILE A 201 19.23 -28.48 -6.61
C ILE A 201 19.27 -29.09 -5.21
N THR A 202 18.56 -30.20 -5.02
CA THR A 202 18.53 -30.92 -3.74
C THR A 202 19.92 -31.48 -3.42
N ARG A 203 20.61 -32.06 -4.40
CA ARG A 203 21.99 -32.54 -4.26
C ARG A 203 22.95 -31.40 -3.92
N LYS A 204 22.89 -30.26 -4.61
CA LYS A 204 23.72 -29.08 -4.32
C LYS A 204 23.45 -28.53 -2.92
N ARG A 205 22.20 -28.47 -2.49
CA ARG A 205 21.82 -28.02 -1.14
C ARG A 205 22.32 -28.96 -0.05
N GLN A 206 22.22 -30.27 -0.29
CA GLN A 206 22.75 -31.29 0.63
C GLN A 206 24.28 -31.23 0.69
N ALA A 207 24.96 -31.16 -0.46
CA ALA A 207 26.41 -31.03 -0.55
C ALA A 207 26.94 -29.75 0.14
N ASN A 208 26.19 -28.65 0.07
CA ASN A 208 26.59 -27.40 0.73
C ASN A 208 26.27 -27.38 2.24
N SER A 209 25.53 -28.37 2.76
CA SER A 209 25.19 -28.43 4.18
C SER A 209 26.42 -28.75 5.04
N ARG A 210 26.54 -28.08 6.19
CA ARG A 210 27.63 -28.31 7.15
C ARG A 210 27.74 -29.77 7.61
N ARG A 211 26.59 -30.45 7.75
CA ARG A 211 26.54 -31.88 8.13
C ARG A 211 27.13 -32.78 7.06
N TYR A 212 26.81 -32.53 5.79
CA TYR A 212 27.36 -33.30 4.68
C TYR A 212 28.86 -33.04 4.52
N LYS A 213 29.32 -31.77 4.60
CA LYS A 213 30.74 -31.43 4.57
C LYS A 213 31.53 -32.06 5.71
N LYS A 214 30.98 -32.06 6.93
CA LYS A 214 31.60 -32.72 8.10
C LYS A 214 31.70 -34.23 7.93
N LYS A 215 30.64 -34.87 7.42
CA LYS A 215 30.62 -36.31 7.15
C LYS A 215 31.56 -36.70 6.00
N GLN A 216 31.65 -35.86 4.97
CA GLN A 216 32.60 -36.05 3.88
C GLN A 216 34.04 -35.95 4.39
N GLN A 217 34.35 -34.91 5.19
CA GLN A 217 35.66 -34.74 5.81
C GLN A 217 36.03 -35.92 6.75
N GLU A 218 35.06 -36.46 7.49
CA GLU A 218 35.28 -37.62 8.37
C GLU A 218 35.55 -38.92 7.59
N ASN A 219 34.91 -39.10 6.43
CA ASN A 219 35.18 -40.22 5.53
C ASN A 219 36.54 -40.08 4.83
N ASP A 220 36.86 -38.88 4.32
CA ASP A 220 38.12 -38.61 3.63
C ASP A 220 39.34 -38.83 4.55
N MET A 221 39.20 -38.51 5.85
CA MET A 221 40.22 -38.78 6.88
C MET A 221 40.41 -40.28 7.21
N GLY A 222 39.48 -41.16 6.81
CA GLY A 222 39.53 -42.59 7.07
C GLY A 222 40.27 -43.41 6.00
N GLU A 223 40.53 -42.83 4.84
CA GLU A 223 41.10 -43.54 3.66
C GLU A 223 42.58 -43.20 3.39
N GLU A 224 43.25 -42.44 4.26
CA GLU A 224 44.67 -42.09 4.06
C GLU A 224 45.61 -43.27 4.32
N THR A 225 46.09 -43.94 3.25
CA THR A 225 47.24 -44.86 3.33
C THR A 225 48.55 -44.08 3.22
N SER A 226 49.37 -44.04 4.26
CA SER A 226 50.69 -43.39 4.25
C SER A 226 51.80 -44.36 3.82
N VAL A 227 52.58 -44.00 2.80
CA VAL A 227 53.77 -44.78 2.36
C VAL A 227 54.99 -44.28 3.12
N LEU A 228 55.47 -45.08 4.08
CA LEU A 228 56.68 -44.79 4.86
C LEU A 228 57.93 -45.07 4.03
N HIS A 229 58.65 -44.02 3.63
CA HIS A 229 60.00 -44.16 3.06
C HIS A 229 61.04 -44.18 4.19
N CYS A 230 61.39 -45.38 4.67
CA CYS A 230 62.52 -45.54 5.58
C CYS A 230 63.75 -45.95 4.77
N MET A 231 64.73 -45.04 4.65
CA MET A 231 66.04 -45.34 4.06
C MET A 231 66.81 -46.22 5.06
N PHE A 232 66.79 -47.54 4.87
CA PHE A 232 67.66 -48.47 5.62
C PHE A 232 69.11 -48.23 5.17
N GLY A 233 69.82 -47.40 5.92
CA GLY A 233 71.27 -47.22 5.80
C GLY A 233 71.98 -48.51 6.22
N ASN A 234 72.65 -49.17 5.28
CA ASN A 234 73.43 -50.38 5.49
C ASN A 234 74.61 -50.10 6.44
N LEU A 235 74.50 -50.56 7.69
CA LEU A 235 75.62 -50.68 8.61
C LEU A 235 76.26 -52.07 8.41
N PHE A 236 77.46 -52.07 7.85
CA PHE A 236 78.30 -53.24 7.63
C PHE A 236 78.90 -53.71 8.97
N ILE A 237 78.52 -54.88 9.48
CA ILE A 237 79.29 -55.64 10.49
C ILE A 237 79.31 -57.10 10.07
N GLY A 238 80.51 -57.67 10.09
CA GLY A 238 80.90 -58.87 9.35
C GLY A 238 80.14 -60.15 9.69
N GLY A 239 79.89 -60.91 8.61
CA GLY A 239 80.08 -62.35 8.57
C GLY A 239 79.13 -63.20 9.42
N GLN A 240 77.94 -63.46 8.87
CA GLN A 240 77.44 -64.83 8.63
C GLN A 240 76.15 -64.74 7.80
N ILE A 241 76.13 -65.47 6.69
CA ILE A 241 74.96 -65.66 5.83
C ILE A 241 74.07 -66.68 6.53
N CYS A 242 72.88 -66.26 6.95
CA CYS A 242 71.78 -67.15 7.29
C CYS A 242 70.65 -66.87 6.30
N ASP A 243 70.56 -67.71 5.28
CA ASP A 243 69.41 -67.78 4.38
C ASP A 243 68.20 -68.25 5.19
N ALA A 244 67.30 -67.32 5.51
CA ALA A 244 65.94 -67.65 5.95
C ALA A 244 65.00 -67.38 4.77
N ILE A 245 64.80 -68.43 3.98
CA ILE A 245 63.67 -68.60 3.08
C ILE A 245 62.40 -68.56 3.94
N ILE A 246 61.53 -67.59 3.70
CA ILE A 246 60.13 -67.67 4.11
C ILE A 246 59.31 -67.43 2.84
N ASP A 247 58.80 -68.54 2.34
CA ASP A 247 57.97 -68.65 1.16
C ASP A 247 56.65 -67.88 1.30
N ASP A 248 56.29 -67.24 0.20
CA ASP A 248 54.93 -66.85 -0.15
C ASP A 248 53.99 -68.05 -0.04
N HIS A 249 52.95 -67.92 0.78
CA HIS A 249 51.56 -68.25 0.45
C HIS A 249 50.74 -68.21 1.74
N PHE A 250 49.72 -67.34 1.82
CA PHE A 250 48.36 -67.77 2.15
C PHE A 250 47.34 -66.65 1.87
N LYS A 251 46.51 -66.89 0.87
CA LYS A 251 45.18 -66.28 0.69
C LYS A 251 44.33 -66.51 1.94
N TYR A 252 43.44 -65.58 2.28
CA TYR A 252 42.01 -65.91 2.46
C TYR A 252 41.16 -64.63 2.46
N SER A 253 40.08 -64.74 1.66
CA SER A 253 38.76 -64.06 1.67
C SER A 253 38.66 -62.55 1.79
#